data_AF-A0A6V7JCC5-F1
#
_entry.id   AF-A0A6V7JCC5-F1
#
_cell.length_a   1.000
_cell.length_b   1.000
_cell.length_c   1.000
_cell.angle_alpha   90.00
_cell.angle_beta   90.00
_cell.angle_gamma   90.00
#
_symmetry.space_group_name_H-M   'P 1'
#
loop_
_entity.id
_entity.type
_entity.pdbx_description
1 polymer ?
#
loop_
_entity_poly.entity_id
_entity_poly.type
_entity_poly.pdbx_seq_one_letter_code
_entity_poly.pdbx_strand_id
1 'polypeptide(L)'
;MAMHNVPPKRKEIYKYEAPWPLYSMNWSVRPDKRFRLALGSFVEEYNNKVQIVSLDEETSEFTAKSTFDHPYPTTKIMWIPDSKGNY
;
A
#
# COMPACT_ATOMS: atom_id res chain seq x y z
N MET A 1 -1.86 -41.71 1.65
CA MET A 1 -2.15 -40.29 1.91
C MET A 1 -1.01 -39.47 1.32
N ALA A 2 -1.22 -38.81 0.17
CA ALA A 2 -0.17 -38.04 -0.48
C ALA A 2 -0.05 -36.67 0.20
N MET A 3 1.13 -36.38 0.75
CA MET A 3 1.44 -35.07 1.31
C MET A 3 1.57 -34.08 0.15
N HIS A 4 0.69 -33.07 0.11
CA HIS A 4 0.78 -31.97 -0.84
C HIS A 4 2.05 -31.17 -0.53
N ASN A 5 3.03 -31.30 -1.42
CA ASN A 5 4.27 -30.53 -1.39
C ASN A 5 3.96 -29.09 -1.84
N VAL A 6 3.53 -28.24 -0.91
CA VAL A 6 3.34 -26.81 -1.18
C VAL A 6 4.72 -26.24 -1.46
N PRO A 7 5.01 -25.74 -2.68
CA PRO A 7 6.31 -25.16 -2.96
C PRO A 7 6.60 -24.02 -1.97
N PRO A 8 7.82 -23.92 -1.45
CA PRO A 8 8.16 -22.92 -0.45
C PRO A 8 7.87 -21.53 -1.01
N LYS A 9 7.06 -20.75 -0.28
CA LYS A 9 6.76 -19.36 -0.67
C LYS A 9 8.07 -18.61 -0.87
N ARG A 10 8.31 -18.14 -2.10
CA ARG A 10 9.47 -17.31 -2.42
C ARG A 10 9.40 -16.04 -1.58
N LYS A 11 10.50 -15.71 -0.91
CA LYS A 11 10.64 -14.43 -0.21
C LYS A 11 10.98 -13.38 -1.25
N GLU A 12 10.11 -12.39 -1.41
CA GLU A 12 10.25 -11.32 -2.39
C GLU A 12 10.39 -9.99 -1.67
N ILE A 13 11.27 -9.13 -2.19
CA ILE A 13 11.50 -7.77 -1.67
C ILE A 13 11.15 -6.82 -2.80
N TYR A 14 10.21 -5.91 -2.51
CA TYR A 14 9.80 -4.87 -3.42
C TYR A 14 10.22 -3.51 -2.89
N LYS A 15 10.40 -2.54 -3.79
CA LYS A 15 10.80 -1.18 -3.46
C LYS A 15 9.82 -0.18 -4.05
N TYR A 16 9.52 0.86 -3.28
CA TYR A 16 8.82 2.06 -3.73
C TYR A 16 9.54 3.28 -3.15
N GLU A 17 9.87 4.26 -3.98
CA GLU A 17 10.42 5.54 -3.54
C GLU A 17 9.33 6.61 -3.65
N ALA A 18 8.88 7.12 -2.50
CA ALA A 18 7.94 8.23 -2.48
C ALA A 18 8.67 9.56 -2.79
N PRO A 19 8.00 10.56 -3.38
CA PRO A 19 8.63 11.85 -3.69
C PRO A 19 8.87 12.73 -2.45
N TRP A 20 8.38 12.30 -1.29
CA TRP A 20 8.41 13.01 -0.02
C TRP A 20 8.70 12.03 1.13
N PRO A 21 9.17 12.53 2.29
CA PRO A 21 9.27 11.72 3.50
C PRO A 21 7.92 11.09 3.87
N LEU A 22 7.94 9.85 4.35
CA LEU A 22 6.74 9.13 4.77
C LEU A 22 6.54 9.26 6.27
N TYR A 23 5.31 9.51 6.71
CA TYR A 23 4.92 9.53 8.12
C TYR A 23 4.10 8.30 8.53
N SER A 24 3.17 7.87 7.68
CA SER A 24 2.27 6.76 7.99
C SER A 24 1.99 5.90 6.78
N MET A 25 1.60 4.65 7.04
CA MET A 25 1.24 3.69 6.01
C MET A 25 0.28 2.63 6.52
N ASN A 26 -0.52 2.05 5.63
CA ASN A 26 -1.37 0.91 5.95
C ASN A 26 -1.69 0.05 4.74
N TRP A 27 -1.66 -1.27 4.90
CA TRP A 27 -2.03 -2.22 3.84
C TRP A 27 -3.55 -2.37 3.75
N SER A 28 -4.06 -2.35 2.52
CA SER A 28 -5.43 -2.76 2.24
C SER A 28 -5.56 -4.27 2.44
N VAL A 29 -6.67 -4.69 3.03
CA VAL A 29 -7.01 -6.11 3.27
C VAL A 29 -8.07 -6.64 2.31
N ARG A 30 -8.43 -5.86 1.28
CA ARG A 30 -9.39 -6.27 0.25
C ARG A 30 -8.91 -7.50 -0.53
N PRO A 31 -9.79 -8.48 -0.79
CA PRO A 31 -9.42 -9.72 -1.49
C PRO A 31 -9.17 -9.52 -2.99
N ASP A 32 -9.81 -8.53 -3.63
CA ASP A 32 -9.72 -8.27 -5.06
C ASP A 32 -8.49 -7.43 -5.46
N LYS A 33 -7.93 -6.66 -4.52
CA LYS A 33 -6.78 -5.77 -4.75
C LYS A 33 -5.65 -6.09 -3.78
N ARG A 34 -4.85 -7.07 -4.17
CA ARG A 34 -3.64 -7.47 -3.43
C ARG A 34 -2.60 -6.36 -3.47
N PHE A 35 -1.73 -6.36 -2.47
CA PHE A 35 -0.55 -5.48 -2.39
C PHE A 35 -0.85 -4.00 -2.63
N ARG A 36 -1.98 -3.52 -2.11
CA ARG A 36 -2.35 -2.11 -2.14
C ARG A 36 -2.00 -1.46 -0.80
N LEU A 37 -1.22 -0.39 -0.84
CA LEU A 37 -0.67 0.31 0.33
C LEU A 37 -1.08 1.78 0.26
N ALA A 38 -1.61 2.30 1.36
CA ALA A 38 -1.78 3.74 1.53
C ALA A 38 -0.55 4.30 2.22
N LEU A 39 -0.08 5.45 1.75
CA LEU A 39 1.09 6.18 2.21
C LEU A 39 0.69 7.61 2.55
N GLY A 40 1.29 8.13 3.61
CA GLY A 40 1.08 9.47 4.11
C GLY A 40 2.39 10.23 4.17
N SER A 41 2.43 11.46 3.65
CA SER A 41 3.63 12.27 3.68
C SER A 41 3.91 12.91 5.04
N PHE A 42 5.13 13.39 5.19
CA PHE A 42 5.53 14.42 6.14
C PHE A 42 6.21 15.54 5.36
N VAL A 43 5.48 16.61 5.06
CA VAL A 43 6.03 17.88 4.55
C VAL A 43 5.69 18.99 5.54
N GLU A 44 6.58 19.96 5.67
CA GLU A 44 6.46 21.05 6.65
C GLU A 44 5.34 22.02 6.25
N GLU A 45 5.05 22.14 4.95
CA GLU A 45 3.97 22.97 4.44
C GLU A 45 2.58 22.36 4.69
N TYR A 46 1.54 23.20 4.60
CA TYR A 46 0.14 22.81 4.68
C TYR A 46 -0.35 22.11 3.39
N ASN A 47 0.39 21.11 2.94
CA ASN A 47 0.19 20.45 1.65
C ASN A 47 0.75 19.01 1.65
N ASN A 48 0.49 18.29 2.75
CA ASN A 48 0.77 16.87 2.83
C ASN A 48 -0.03 16.10 1.78
N LYS A 49 0.39 14.86 1.49
CA LYS A 49 -0.18 14.00 0.48
C LYS A 49 -0.56 12.67 1.10
N VAL A 50 -1.73 12.16 0.72
CA VAL A 50 -2.06 10.75 0.87
C VAL A 50 -2.01 10.12 -0.52
N GLN A 51 -1.28 9.03 -0.63
CA GLN A 51 -1.10 8.32 -1.89
C GLN A 51 -1.40 6.84 -1.73
N ILE A 52 -2.10 6.29 -2.71
CA ILE A 52 -2.28 4.85 -2.84
C ILE A 52 -1.28 4.34 -3.86
N VAL A 53 -0.49 3.35 -3.46
CA VAL A 53 0.38 2.59 -4.34
C VAL A 53 -0.08 1.14 -4.41
N SER A 54 0.15 0.47 -5.53
CA SER A 54 -0.07 -0.97 -5.62
C SER A 54 1.01 -1.64 -6.45
N LEU A 55 1.30 -2.89 -6.12
CA LEU A 55 2.18 -3.73 -6.91
C LEU A 55 1.53 -4.01 -8.27
N ASP A 56 2.27 -3.75 -9.33
CA ASP A 56 2.04 -4.31 -10.64
C ASP A 56 2.70 -5.70 -10.68
N GLU A 57 1.89 -6.76 -10.74
CA GLU A 57 2.39 -8.14 -10.71
C GLU A 57 3.13 -8.53 -12.00
N GLU A 58 2.92 -7.80 -13.11
CA GLU A 58 3.62 -8.05 -14.38
C GLU A 58 5.04 -7.49 -14.33
N THR A 59 5.19 -6.27 -13.83
CA THR A 59 6.50 -5.59 -13.75
C THR A 59 7.23 -5.84 -12.43
N SER A 60 6.53 -6.35 -11.41
CA SER A 60 7.04 -6.48 -10.03
C SER A 60 7.41 -5.13 -9.40
N GLU A 61 6.74 -4.04 -9.81
CA GLU A 61 7.00 -2.69 -9.31
C GLU A 61 5.78 -2.08 -8.63
N PHE A 62 6.01 -1.34 -7.54
CA PHE A 62 4.95 -0.53 -6.95
C PHE A 62 4.75 0.75 -7.75
N THR A 63 3.51 1.03 -8.13
CA THR A 63 3.14 2.22 -8.88
C THR A 63 2.09 3.04 -8.14
N ALA A 64 2.18 4.36 -8.23
CA ALA A 64 1.17 5.26 -7.69
C ALA A 64 -0.13 5.15 -8.48
N LYS A 65 -1.25 4.96 -7.79
CA LYS A 65 -2.58 4.81 -8.39
C LYS A 65 -3.48 6.02 -8.18
N SER A 66 -3.36 6.68 -7.02
CA SER A 66 -4.11 7.89 -6.72
C SER A 66 -3.39 8.70 -5.65
N THR A 67 -3.42 10.02 -5.76
CA THR A 67 -2.87 10.94 -4.75
C THR A 67 -3.88 12.04 -4.49
N PHE A 68 -4.03 12.44 -3.24
CA PHE A 68 -4.82 13.60 -2.87
C PHE A 68 -4.13 14.42 -1.77
N ASP A 69 -4.52 15.68 -1.69
CA ASP A 69 -3.95 16.64 -0.76
C ASP A 69 -4.54 16.44 0.63
N HIS A 70 -3.67 16.50 1.63
CA HIS A 70 -4.00 16.42 3.04
C HIS A 70 -3.34 17.61 3.76
N PRO A 71 -4.04 18.34 4.62
CA PRO A 71 -3.48 19.60 5.10
C PRO A 71 -2.32 19.46 6.10
N TYR A 72 -2.36 18.45 6.98
CA TYR A 72 -1.33 18.18 7.99
C TYR A 72 -0.66 16.81 7.78
N PRO A 73 0.45 16.47 8.47
CA PRO A 73 0.95 15.11 8.43
C PRO A 73 -0.11 14.09 8.86
N THR A 74 -0.24 13.02 8.10
CA THR A 74 -1.29 12.01 8.31
C THR A 74 -0.89 11.10 9.45
N THR A 75 -1.23 11.45 10.70
CA THR A 75 -0.68 10.73 11.86
C THR A 75 -1.10 9.27 11.97
N LYS A 76 -2.21 8.93 11.32
CA LYS A 76 -2.69 7.56 11.18
C LYS A 76 -3.44 7.42 9.87
N ILE A 77 -3.18 6.33 9.15
CA ILE A 77 -3.94 5.90 7.98
C ILE A 77 -4.49 4.52 8.29
N MET A 78 -5.78 4.30 8.03
CA MET A 78 -6.40 2.98 8.11
C MET A 78 -7.35 2.79 6.93
N TRP A 79 -7.38 1.56 6.43
CA TRP A 79 -8.43 1.13 5.53
C TRP A 79 -9.68 0.78 6.31
N ILE A 80 -10.84 0.95 5.67
CA ILE A 80 -12.06 0.32 6.15
C ILE A 80 -11.79 -1.20 6.17
N PRO A 81 -12.09 -1.91 7.27
CA PRO A 81 -12.01 -3.36 7.30
C PRO A 81 -13.00 -3.93 6.28
N ASP A 82 -12.48 -4.46 5.18
CA ASP A 82 -13.30 -5.02 4.11
C ASP A 82 -12.72 -6.35 3.61
N SER A 83 -12.93 -7.39 4.40
CA SER A 83 -12.52 -8.75 4.07
C SER A 83 -13.33 -9.37 2.93
N LYS A 84 -14.47 -8.78 2.57
CA LYS A 84 -15.37 -9.28 1.53
C LYS A 84 -15.23 -8.53 0.20
N GLY A 85 -14.59 -7.37 0.18
CA GLY A 85 -14.42 -6.56 -1.03
C GLY A 85 -15.67 -5.78 -1.42
N ASN A 86 -16.53 -5.46 -0.44
CA ASN A 86 -17.80 -4.78 -0.68
C ASN A 86 -17.65 -3.26 -0.89
N TYR A 87 -16.51 -2.66 -0.55
CA TYR A 87 -16.25 -1.22 -0.59
C TYR A 87 -14.92 -0.89 -1.28
#